data_AF-A0A525CAP0-F1
#
_entry.id   AF-A0A525CAP0-F1
#
_cell.length_a   1.000
_cell.length_b   1.000
_cell.length_c   1.000
_cell.angle_alpha   90.00
_cell.angle_beta   90.00
_cell.angle_gamma   90.00
#
_symmetry.space_group_name_H-M   'P 1'
#
loop_
_entity.id
_entity.type
_entity.pdbx_description
1 polymer ?
#
loop_
_entity_poly.entity_id
_entity_poly.type
_entity_poly.pdbx_seq_one_letter_code
_entity_poly.pdbx_strand_id
1 'polypeptide(L)'
;MEQPTTIELAQLHPLFRRLTGQVAWTLFEEHEVDAETIGRFMDRSMAWLEYCLGILRPVLTQAPDMPPYIQILVDGKAWSAEDTTPCPTCSALHGAVIDTSHARAVSFLPPYALGCRARPKALSLEDFHALAEPWLLDLDAEPPAQKFTCDRDWLFSHPW
;
A
#
# COMPACT_ATOMS: atom_id res chain seq x y z
N MET A 1 -18.26 18.20 10.74
CA MET A 1 -17.07 18.09 9.87
C MET A 1 -17.37 16.99 8.88
N GLU A 2 -17.43 17.30 7.59
CA GLU A 2 -17.60 16.27 6.56
C GLU A 2 -16.37 15.37 6.53
N GLN A 3 -16.58 14.06 6.41
CA GLN A 3 -15.48 13.11 6.28
C GLN A 3 -14.92 13.21 4.86
N PRO A 4 -13.59 13.20 4.68
CA PRO A 4 -13.00 13.23 3.35
C PRO A 4 -13.39 11.98 2.56
N THR A 5 -13.68 12.21 1.28
CA THR A 5 -13.93 11.18 0.28
C THR A 5 -12.67 10.34 0.04
N THR A 6 -12.85 9.16 -0.56
CA THR A 6 -11.73 8.30 -0.97
C THR A 6 -10.75 9.04 -1.89
N ILE A 7 -11.27 9.90 -2.78
CA ILE A 7 -10.45 10.70 -3.70
C ILE A 7 -9.60 11.72 -2.94
N GLU A 8 -10.19 12.44 -1.98
CA GLU A 8 -9.45 13.41 -1.15
C GLU A 8 -8.38 12.73 -0.29
N LEU A 9 -8.67 11.54 0.25
CA LEU A 9 -7.69 10.75 0.99
C LEU A 9 -6.55 10.24 0.11
N ALA A 10 -6.87 9.81 -1.11
CA ALA A 10 -5.86 9.35 -2.07
C ALA A 10 -4.84 10.46 -2.39
N GLN A 11 -5.25 11.73 -2.41
CA GLN A 11 -4.34 12.87 -2.64
C GLN A 11 -3.29 13.06 -1.54
N LEU A 12 -3.55 12.55 -0.33
CA LEU A 12 -2.63 12.61 0.80
C LEU A 12 -1.58 11.49 0.77
N HIS A 13 -1.80 10.44 -0.02
CA HIS A 13 -0.90 9.29 -0.09
C HIS A 13 0.12 9.44 -1.25
N PRO A 14 1.42 9.17 -1.03
CA PRO A 14 2.47 9.36 -2.05
C PRO A 14 2.23 8.62 -3.37
N LEU A 15 1.75 7.38 -3.31
CA LEU A 15 1.37 6.59 -4.49
C LEU A 15 0.04 7.04 -5.09
N PHE A 16 -1.04 7.01 -4.30
CA PHE A 16 -2.40 7.16 -4.84
C PHE A 16 -2.67 8.53 -5.46
N ARG A 17 -2.00 9.60 -4.99
CA ARG A 17 -2.09 10.92 -5.63
C ARG A 17 -1.62 10.92 -7.10
N ARG A 18 -0.75 9.98 -7.47
CA ARG A 18 -0.18 9.84 -8.82
C ARG A 18 -0.92 8.79 -9.66
N LEU A 19 -1.68 7.92 -9.01
CA LEU A 19 -2.24 6.72 -9.62
C LEU A 19 -3.74 6.90 -9.85
N THR A 20 -4.10 7.43 -11.02
CA THR A 20 -5.50 7.52 -11.45
C THR A 20 -5.93 6.24 -12.16
N GLY A 21 -7.24 5.99 -12.23
CA GLY A 21 -7.76 4.85 -13.00
C GLY A 21 -7.35 4.89 -14.47
N GLN A 22 -7.25 6.10 -15.06
CA GLN A 22 -6.75 6.28 -16.42
C GLN A 22 -5.26 5.91 -16.55
N VAL A 23 -4.42 6.31 -15.59
CA VAL A 23 -2.99 5.92 -15.58
C VAL A 23 -2.85 4.41 -15.47
N ALA A 24 -3.60 3.77 -14.55
CA ALA A 24 -3.57 2.32 -14.40
C ALA A 24 -4.06 1.59 -15.67
N TRP A 25 -5.14 2.09 -16.30
CA TRP A 25 -5.68 1.52 -17.52
C TRP A 25 -4.69 1.63 -18.70
N THR A 26 -4.16 2.83 -18.96
CA THR A 26 -3.19 3.04 -20.05
C THR A 26 -1.93 2.20 -19.87
N LEU A 27 -1.44 2.03 -18.63
CA LEU A 27 -0.31 1.14 -18.36
C LEU A 27 -0.59 -0.30 -18.78
N PHE A 28 -1.80 -0.80 -18.60
CA PHE A 28 -2.12 -2.17 -19.04
C PHE A 28 -2.33 -2.27 -20.55
N GLU A 29 -2.92 -1.25 -21.18
CA GLU A 29 -3.06 -1.20 -22.64
C GLU A 29 -1.70 -1.19 -23.35
N GLU A 30 -0.71 -0.46 -22.81
CA GLU A 30 0.67 -0.45 -23.32
C GLU A 30 1.34 -1.84 -23.25
N HIS A 31 0.84 -2.72 -22.38
CA HIS A 31 1.29 -4.11 -22.26
C HIS A 31 0.40 -5.10 -23.02
N GLU A 32 -0.46 -4.62 -23.92
CA GLU A 32 -1.36 -5.42 -24.77
C GLU A 32 -2.31 -6.34 -23.96
N VAL A 33 -2.62 -5.96 -22.72
CA VAL A 33 -3.56 -6.71 -21.87
C VAL A 33 -4.99 -6.48 -22.37
N ASP A 34 -5.81 -7.52 -22.41
CA ASP A 34 -7.19 -7.42 -22.87
C ASP A 34 -8.09 -6.68 -21.87
N ALA A 35 -9.11 -5.99 -22.37
CA ALA A 35 -9.98 -5.14 -21.55
C ALA A 35 -10.72 -5.87 -20.42
N GLU A 36 -10.98 -7.17 -20.56
CA GLU A 36 -11.61 -7.97 -19.49
C GLU A 36 -10.64 -8.15 -18.32
N THR A 37 -9.41 -8.57 -18.62
CA THR A 37 -8.32 -8.67 -17.64
C THR A 37 -8.03 -7.32 -16.97
N ILE A 38 -8.01 -6.22 -17.74
CA ILE A 38 -7.86 -4.87 -17.18
C ILE A 38 -9.02 -4.55 -16.23
N GLY A 39 -10.27 -4.83 -16.62
CA GLY A 39 -11.44 -4.60 -15.78
C GLY A 39 -11.34 -5.30 -14.43
N ARG A 40 -10.98 -6.59 -14.43
CA ARG A 40 -10.81 -7.37 -13.18
C ARG A 40 -9.69 -6.85 -12.31
N PHE A 41 -8.57 -6.44 -12.91
CA PHE A 41 -7.48 -5.78 -12.20
C PHE A 41 -7.95 -4.48 -11.53
N MET A 42 -8.70 -3.66 -12.27
CA MET A 42 -9.19 -2.37 -11.78
C MET A 42 -10.14 -2.54 -10.59
N ASP A 43 -11.08 -3.47 -10.68
CA ASP A 43 -12.01 -3.78 -9.59
C ASP A 43 -11.26 -4.19 -8.31
N ARG A 44 -10.28 -5.08 -8.47
CA ARG A 44 -9.48 -5.55 -7.35
C ARG A 44 -8.57 -4.46 -6.77
N SER A 45 -7.98 -3.63 -7.63
CA SER A 45 -7.16 -2.50 -7.21
C SER A 45 -7.96 -1.46 -6.45
N MET A 46 -9.21 -1.21 -6.85
CA MET A 46 -10.12 -0.34 -6.12
C MET A 46 -10.47 -0.91 -4.75
N ALA A 47 -10.83 -2.19 -4.65
CA ALA A 47 -11.09 -2.84 -3.37
C ALA A 47 -9.86 -2.80 -2.44
N TRP A 48 -8.66 -2.97 -3.01
CA TRP A 48 -7.41 -2.87 -2.25
C TRP A 48 -7.11 -1.45 -1.75
N LEU A 49 -7.34 -0.46 -2.61
CA LEU A 49 -7.19 0.96 -2.28
C LEU A 49 -8.15 1.36 -1.16
N GLU A 50 -9.42 0.95 -1.25
CA GLU A 50 -10.42 1.19 -0.20
C GLU A 50 -10.02 0.56 1.13
N TYR A 51 -9.54 -0.68 1.11
CA TYR A 51 -9.01 -1.36 2.29
C TYR A 51 -7.84 -0.58 2.93
N CYS A 52 -6.84 -0.21 2.13
CA CYS A 52 -5.67 0.51 2.63
C CYS A 52 -6.06 1.89 3.17
N LEU A 53 -6.86 2.67 2.43
CA LEU A 53 -7.29 3.99 2.86
C LEU A 53 -8.23 3.92 4.08
N GLY A 54 -9.01 2.86 4.25
CA GLY A 54 -9.80 2.64 5.46
C GLY A 54 -8.93 2.59 6.72
N ILE A 55 -7.78 1.90 6.65
CA ILE A 55 -6.83 1.78 7.76
C ILE A 55 -6.02 3.06 7.93
N LEU A 56 -5.58 3.68 6.84
CA LEU A 56 -4.68 4.83 6.88
C LEU A 56 -5.37 6.16 7.08
N ARG A 57 -6.69 6.24 6.88
CA ARG A 57 -7.48 7.49 6.99
C ARG A 57 -7.12 8.29 8.25
N PRO A 58 -7.13 7.74 9.47
CA PRO A 58 -6.82 8.51 10.67
C PRO A 58 -5.41 9.12 10.64
N VAL A 59 -4.42 8.39 10.10
CA VAL A 59 -3.03 8.86 10.00
C VAL A 59 -2.90 9.95 8.92
N LEU A 60 -3.54 9.75 7.76
CA LEU A 60 -3.52 10.70 6.65
C LEU A 60 -4.21 12.03 7.03
N THR A 61 -5.28 11.97 7.83
CA THR A 61 -6.02 13.16 8.26
C THR A 61 -5.55 13.73 9.60
N GLN A 62 -4.53 13.14 10.22
CA GLN A 62 -4.04 13.53 11.56
C GLN A 62 -5.18 13.57 12.60
N ALA A 63 -6.01 12.52 12.61
CA ALA A 63 -7.15 12.43 13.50
C ALA A 63 -6.70 12.24 14.97
N PRO A 64 -7.45 12.76 15.96
CA PRO A 64 -7.09 12.63 17.37
C PRO A 64 -6.95 11.17 17.86
N ASP A 65 -7.66 10.24 17.23
CA ASP A 65 -7.70 8.81 17.54
C ASP A 65 -6.85 7.97 16.56
N MET A 66 -5.90 8.59 15.85
CA MET A 66 -5.03 7.85 14.95
C MET A 66 -4.22 6.77 15.70
N PRO A 67 -4.03 5.58 15.11
CA PRO A 67 -3.26 4.53 15.74
C PRO A 67 -1.82 5.02 15.95
N PRO A 68 -1.17 4.72 17.10
CA PRO A 68 0.21 5.16 17.35
C PRO A 68 1.22 4.52 16.40
N TYR A 69 0.90 3.34 15.85
CA TYR A 69 1.79 2.62 14.96
C TYR A 69 1.04 1.99 13.79
N ILE A 70 1.73 1.92 12.64
CA ILE A 70 1.32 1.10 11.49
C ILE A 70 2.37 0.02 11.27
N GLN A 71 1.96 -1.25 11.27
CA GLN A 71 2.80 -2.35 10.83
C GLN A 71 2.59 -2.63 9.34
N ILE A 72 3.69 -2.85 8.63
CA ILE A 72 3.68 -3.28 7.23
C ILE A 72 3.60 -4.81 7.21
N LEU A 73 2.48 -5.34 6.71
CA LEU A 73 2.31 -6.77 6.47
C LEU A 73 2.37 -7.04 4.97
N VAL A 74 2.87 -8.22 4.60
CA VAL A 74 2.97 -8.64 3.21
C VAL A 74 2.21 -9.93 3.12
N ASP A 75 1.17 -9.95 2.29
CA ASP A 75 0.38 -11.16 2.13
C ASP A 75 1.22 -12.24 1.44
N GLY A 76 1.33 -13.40 2.09
CA GLY A 76 1.99 -14.58 1.54
C GLY A 76 1.14 -15.32 0.51
N LYS A 77 -0.14 -14.96 0.35
CA LYS A 77 -0.97 -15.46 -0.74
C LYS A 77 -0.55 -14.72 -2.01
N ALA A 78 0.08 -15.49 -2.88
CA ALA A 78 0.37 -15.09 -4.23
C ALA A 78 -0.88 -14.57 -4.95
N TRP A 79 -0.74 -13.51 -5.75
CA TRP A 79 -1.82 -13.07 -6.63
C TRP A 79 -2.09 -14.14 -7.70
N SER A 80 -1.05 -14.85 -8.15
CA SER A 80 -1.12 -15.96 -9.10
C SER A 80 -0.39 -17.22 -8.58
N ALA A 81 -0.67 -18.39 -9.15
CA ALA A 81 0.06 -19.62 -8.77
C ALA A 81 1.57 -19.56 -9.07
N GLU A 82 1.97 -18.67 -9.98
CA GLU A 82 3.35 -18.50 -10.45
C GLU A 82 4.10 -17.38 -9.72
N ASP A 83 3.39 -16.50 -9.01
CA ASP A 83 3.95 -15.36 -8.29
C ASP A 83 4.02 -15.63 -6.78
N THR A 84 4.76 -16.64 -6.34
CA THR A 84 4.80 -17.01 -4.91
C THR A 84 5.63 -16.05 -4.05
N THR A 85 6.40 -15.14 -4.65
CA THR A 85 7.45 -14.41 -3.91
C THR A 85 7.27 -12.89 -4.00
N PRO A 86 7.10 -12.18 -2.86
CA PRO A 86 7.05 -10.73 -2.85
C PRO A 86 8.30 -10.10 -3.51
N CYS A 87 8.18 -8.85 -4.00
CA CYS A 87 9.34 -8.13 -4.49
C CYS A 87 10.33 -7.84 -3.34
N PRO A 88 11.62 -7.57 -3.66
CA PRO A 88 12.64 -7.32 -2.64
C PRO A 88 12.24 -6.24 -1.63
N THR A 89 11.59 -5.16 -2.07
CA THR A 89 11.10 -4.09 -1.19
C THR A 89 10.04 -4.59 -0.22
N CYS A 90 9.03 -5.33 -0.70
CA CYS A 90 7.99 -5.89 0.17
C CYS A 90 8.60 -6.88 1.16
N SER A 91 9.43 -7.82 0.67
CA SER A 91 10.12 -8.79 1.53
C SER A 91 10.96 -8.13 2.60
N ALA A 92 11.70 -7.07 2.24
CA ALA A 92 12.55 -6.34 3.17
C ALA A 92 11.74 -5.61 4.25
N LEU A 93 10.52 -5.12 3.94
CA LEU A 93 9.71 -4.32 4.86
C LEU A 93 8.66 -5.14 5.64
N HIS A 94 8.56 -6.44 5.42
CA HIS A 94 7.58 -7.26 6.14
C HIS A 94 7.83 -7.25 7.65
N GLY A 95 6.81 -6.90 8.43
CA GLY A 95 6.87 -6.81 9.88
C GLY A 95 7.37 -5.47 10.41
N ALA A 96 7.90 -4.60 9.55
CA ALA A 96 8.36 -3.26 9.91
C ALA A 96 7.23 -2.41 10.48
N VAL A 97 7.57 -1.54 11.43
CA VAL A 97 6.63 -0.68 12.15
C VAL A 97 6.98 0.79 11.93
N ILE A 98 5.97 1.59 11.62
CA ILE A 98 6.03 3.04 11.44
C ILE A 98 5.39 3.71 12.65
N ASP A 99 6.12 4.61 13.30
CA ASP A 99 5.57 5.53 14.29
C ASP A 99 4.76 6.62 13.57
N THR A 100 3.46 6.69 13.84
CA THR A 100 2.54 7.62 13.15
C THR A 100 2.65 9.05 13.66
N SER A 101 3.28 9.26 14.83
CA SER A 101 3.53 10.59 15.37
C SER A 101 4.64 11.34 14.62
N HIS A 102 5.45 10.61 13.85
CA HIS A 102 6.56 11.20 13.11
C HIS A 102 6.08 12.00 11.90
N ALA A 103 6.62 13.20 11.70
CA ALA A 103 6.20 14.11 10.61
C ALA A 103 6.33 13.49 9.19
N ARG A 104 7.23 12.52 9.02
CA ARG A 104 7.46 11.82 7.74
C ARG A 104 6.70 10.50 7.61
N ALA A 105 5.92 10.07 8.60
CA ALA A 105 5.27 8.75 8.63
C ALA A 105 4.52 8.41 7.34
N VAL A 106 3.78 9.38 6.79
CA VAL A 106 3.00 9.23 5.54
C VAL A 106 3.86 8.79 4.35
N SER A 107 5.13 9.19 4.29
CA SER A 107 6.03 8.82 3.19
C SER A 107 6.42 7.33 3.20
N PHE A 108 6.29 6.68 4.34
CA PHE A 108 6.64 5.26 4.54
C PHE A 108 5.43 4.33 4.47
N LEU A 109 4.21 4.86 4.42
CA LEU A 109 3.00 4.04 4.42
C LEU A 109 2.88 3.22 3.11
N PRO A 110 2.49 1.94 3.20
CA PRO A 110 2.14 1.13 2.04
C PRO A 110 0.75 1.50 1.50
N PRO A 111 0.44 1.19 0.23
CA PRO A 111 1.25 0.44 -0.74
C PRO A 111 2.28 1.29 -1.51
N TYR A 112 3.30 0.63 -2.07
CA TYR A 112 4.43 1.29 -2.75
C TYR A 112 4.38 1.27 -4.29
N ALA A 113 3.49 0.46 -4.86
CA ALA A 113 3.29 0.33 -6.31
C ALA A 113 1.93 -0.30 -6.65
N LEU A 114 1.53 -0.28 -7.93
CA LEU A 114 0.46 -1.16 -8.41
C LEU A 114 0.86 -2.63 -8.22
N GLY A 115 -0.10 -3.45 -7.77
CA GLY A 115 0.16 -4.86 -7.43
C GLY A 115 1.03 -5.05 -6.18
N CYS A 116 1.24 -4.01 -5.37
CA CYS A 116 2.01 -4.17 -4.13
C CYS A 116 1.26 -5.09 -3.14
N ARG A 117 1.98 -6.05 -2.54
CA ARG A 117 1.48 -6.95 -1.50
C ARG A 117 1.55 -6.37 -0.09
N ALA A 118 2.24 -5.24 0.07
CA ALA A 118 2.37 -4.58 1.34
C ALA A 118 1.03 -3.92 1.70
N ARG A 119 0.50 -4.26 2.88
CA ARG A 119 -0.67 -3.62 3.48
C ARG A 119 -0.35 -3.03 4.84
N PRO A 120 -1.07 -1.96 5.20
CA PRO A 120 -1.02 -1.43 6.54
C PRO A 120 -1.82 -2.33 7.50
N LYS A 121 -1.33 -2.45 8.73
CA LYS A 121 -2.10 -2.91 9.89
C LYS A 121 -1.94 -1.87 10.99
N ALA A 122 -3.05 -1.31 11.46
CA ALA A 122 -3.04 -0.46 12.64
C ALA A 122 -2.66 -1.28 13.88
N LEU A 123 -1.75 -0.76 14.70
CA LEU A 123 -1.40 -1.33 15.98
C LEU A 123 -1.76 -0.35 17.10
N SER A 124 -2.38 -0.87 18.16
CA SER A 124 -2.46 -0.17 19.42
C SER A 124 -1.09 -0.18 20.13
N LEU A 125 -0.95 0.61 21.20
CA LEU A 125 0.25 0.58 22.04
C LEU A 125 0.44 -0.80 22.71
N GLU A 126 -0.65 -1.47 23.07
CA GLU A 126 -0.62 -2.83 23.63
C GLU A 126 -0.12 -3.84 22.58
N ASP A 127 -0.67 -3.80 21.36
CA ASP A 127 -0.24 -4.68 20.27
C ASP A 127 1.24 -4.48 19.92
N PHE A 128 1.72 -3.23 19.96
CA PHE A 128 3.12 -2.91 19.72
C PHE A 128 4.04 -3.52 20.78
N HIS A 129 3.71 -3.37 22.07
CA HIS A 129 4.48 -3.96 23.15
C HIS A 129 4.40 -5.50 23.21
N ALA A 130 3.36 -6.09 22.61
CA ALA A 130 3.24 -7.53 22.47
C ALA A 130 4.12 -8.13 21.36
N LEU A 131 4.71 -7.30 20.49
CA LEU A 131 5.68 -7.77 19.49
C LEU A 131 6.98 -8.19 20.20
N ALA A 132 7.46 -9.40 19.91
CA ALA A 132 8.68 -9.93 20.53
C ALA A 132 9.91 -9.07 20.23
N GLU A 133 10.04 -8.61 18.99
CA GLU A 133 11.13 -7.75 18.52
C GLU A 133 10.56 -6.74 17.51
N PRO A 134 9.97 -5.61 17.97
CA PRO A 134 9.40 -4.63 17.08
C PRO A 134 10.52 -3.94 16.28
N TRP A 135 10.49 -4.09 14.96
CA TRP A 135 11.37 -3.38 14.07
C TRP A 135 10.76 -2.01 13.70
N LEU A 136 11.10 -0.99 14.48
CA LEU A 136 10.77 0.40 14.14
C LEU A 136 11.64 0.87 12.98
N LEU A 137 11.01 1.43 11.95
CA LEU A 137 11.72 2.05 10.83
C LEU A 137 12.39 3.35 11.26
N ASP A 138 13.60 3.56 10.74
CA ASP A 138 14.25 4.87 10.78
C ASP A 138 13.55 5.79 9.78
N LEU A 139 12.72 6.71 10.29
CA LEU A 139 11.95 7.65 9.48
C LEU A 139 12.74 8.91 9.08
N ASP A 140 14.01 9.01 9.50
CA ASP A 140 14.98 9.98 8.99
C ASP A 140 15.71 9.46 7.73
N ALA A 141 15.68 8.16 7.48
CA ALA A 141 16.18 7.55 6.25
C ALA A 141 15.33 7.90 5.01
N GLU A 142 15.75 7.36 3.85
CA GLU A 142 14.99 7.51 2.60
C GLU A 142 13.77 6.57 2.61
N PRO A 143 12.54 7.06 2.32
CA PRO A 143 11.37 6.22 2.25
C PRO A 143 11.44 5.18 1.11
N PRO A 144 10.67 4.09 1.21
CA PRO A 144 10.53 3.15 0.10
C PRO A 144 10.06 3.87 -1.17
N ALA A 145 10.69 3.53 -2.30
CA ALA A 145 10.36 4.13 -3.59
C ALA A 145 8.91 3.86 -3.99
N GLN A 146 8.20 4.93 -4.34
CA GLN A 146 6.80 4.91 -4.78
C GLN A 146 6.75 4.81 -6.31
N LYS A 147 6.54 3.60 -6.82
CA LYS A 147 6.61 3.26 -8.25
C LYS A 147 5.22 3.11 -8.85
N PHE A 148 5.10 3.24 -10.17
CA PHE A 148 3.83 2.93 -10.84
C PHE A 148 3.56 1.43 -10.83
N THR A 149 4.58 0.60 -11.09
CA THR A 149 4.47 -0.87 -11.13
C THR A 149 5.45 -1.53 -10.17
N CYS A 150 5.13 -2.76 -9.78
CA CYS A 150 6.04 -3.61 -9.04
C CYS A 150 7.16 -4.14 -9.95
N ASP A 151 8.40 -4.21 -9.47
CA ASP A 151 9.60 -4.64 -10.23
C ASP A 151 9.59 -6.09 -10.74
N ARG A 152 8.49 -6.80 -10.55
CA ARG A 152 8.35 -8.23 -10.89
C ARG A 152 7.55 -8.44 -12.17
N ASP A 153 6.97 -7.40 -12.76
CA ASP A 153 6.18 -7.39 -14.02
C ASP A 153 5.05 -8.41 -14.17
N TRP A 154 4.79 -9.23 -13.14
CA TRP A 154 3.71 -10.21 -13.09
C TRP A 154 2.33 -9.59 -13.25
N LEU A 155 2.22 -8.29 -12.93
CA LEU A 155 0.98 -7.51 -12.96
C LEU A 155 0.30 -7.61 -14.32
N PHE A 156 1.08 -7.58 -15.40
CA PHE A 156 0.59 -7.57 -16.78
C PHE A 156 0.37 -8.96 -17.36
N SER A 157 1.03 -9.98 -16.80
CA SER A 157 0.90 -11.37 -17.26
C SER A 157 -0.07 -12.21 -16.42
N HIS A 158 -0.64 -11.64 -15.36
CA HIS A 158 -1.56 -12.35 -14.47
C HIS A 158 -2.99 -12.39 -15.04
N PRO A 159 -3.65 -13.56 -15.08
CA PRO A 159 -5.08 -13.64 -15.38
C PRO A 159 -5.90 -13.19 -14.17
N TRP A 160 -6.16 -11.88 -14.10
CA TRP A 160 -6.96 -11.22 -13.05
C TRP A 160 -8.39 -11.77 -12.92
#